data_AF-A0A7W1UHQ9-F1
#
_entry.id   AF-A0A7W1UHQ9-F1
#
_cell.length_a   1.000
_cell.length_b   1.000
_cell.length_c   1.000
_cell.angle_alpha   90.00
_cell.angle_beta   90.00
_cell.angle_gamma   90.00
#
_symmetry.space_group_name_H-M   'P 1'
#
loop_
_entity.id
_entity.type
_entity.pdbx_description
1 polymer ?
#
loop_
_entity_poly.entity_id
_entity_poly.type
_entity_poly.pdbx_seq_one_letter_code
_entity_poly.pdbx_strand_id
1 'polypeptide(L)'
;MSSPDQHSSIDFIRAKVTADLKSQTSGKQVHTRFPPEPNGHLHIGHAKSICLNFGIGQEFGGLCNLRFDDTNPTKENMDYVSSIQEDVRWLGFDWDDRLFFASDYFEQLYQFAVRLIQTGHAYVDSLTAEEIRVFRGTLTEPGKD
;
A
#
# COMPACT_ATOMS: atom_id res chain seq x y z
N MET A 1 -46.40 10.23 1.51
CA MET A 1 -45.10 10.89 1.42
C MET A 1 -44.13 9.87 0.86
N SER A 2 -43.74 9.98 -0.41
CA SER A 2 -42.74 9.08 -0.99
C SER A 2 -41.39 9.37 -0.35
N SER A 3 -40.74 8.34 0.15
CA SER A 3 -39.36 8.38 0.62
C SER A 3 -38.46 8.92 -0.50
N PRO A 4 -37.48 9.79 -0.20
CA PRO A 4 -36.49 10.18 -1.19
C PRO A 4 -35.69 8.92 -1.57
N ASP A 5 -35.63 8.63 -2.87
CA ASP A 5 -34.72 7.64 -3.43
C ASP A 5 -33.28 8.01 -3.00
N GLN A 6 -32.78 7.35 -1.96
CA GLN A 6 -31.36 7.36 -1.61
C GLN A 6 -30.62 6.47 -2.61
N HIS A 7 -30.37 7.00 -3.81
CA HIS A 7 -29.23 6.52 -4.57
C HIS A 7 -27.96 6.95 -3.82
N SER A 8 -27.55 6.10 -2.87
CA SER A 8 -26.22 6.16 -2.26
C SER A 8 -25.21 6.11 -3.39
N SER A 9 -24.64 7.27 -3.72
CA SER A 9 -23.52 7.36 -4.64
C SER A 9 -22.32 6.71 -3.95
N ILE A 10 -22.03 5.46 -4.31
CA ILE A 10 -20.82 4.78 -3.87
C ILE A 10 -19.59 5.52 -4.42
N ASP A 11 -18.49 5.55 -3.68
CA ASP A 11 -17.27 6.15 -4.21
C ASP A 11 -16.72 5.35 -5.41
N PHE A 12 -15.85 5.99 -6.18
CA PHE A 12 -15.32 5.44 -7.42
C PHE A 12 -14.52 4.13 -7.23
N ILE A 13 -13.94 3.88 -6.05
CA ILE A 13 -13.18 2.66 -5.76
C ILE A 13 -14.16 1.49 -5.61
N ARG A 14 -15.22 1.67 -4.81
CA ARG A 14 -16.30 0.67 -4.67
C ARG A 14 -16.99 0.41 -6.00
N ALA A 15 -17.21 1.44 -6.81
CA ALA A 15 -17.75 1.29 -8.16
C ALA A 15 -16.83 0.41 -9.04
N LYS A 16 -15.51 0.63 -8.98
CA LYS A 16 -14.52 -0.16 -9.72
C LYS A 16 -14.46 -1.60 -9.22
N VAL A 17 -14.37 -1.84 -7.90
CA VAL A 17 -14.39 -3.18 -7.30
C VAL A 17 -15.65 -3.94 -7.72
N THR A 18 -16.81 -3.28 -7.67
CA THR A 18 -18.09 -3.87 -8.11
C THR A 18 -18.05 -4.27 -9.59
N ALA A 19 -17.53 -3.40 -10.46
CA ALA A 19 -17.42 -3.69 -11.88
C ALA A 19 -16.45 -4.87 -12.14
N ASP A 20 -15.28 -4.86 -11.50
CA ASP A 20 -14.26 -5.90 -11.63
C ASP A 20 -14.82 -7.26 -11.17
N LEU A 21 -15.54 -7.32 -10.03
CA LEU A 21 -16.21 -8.53 -9.55
C LEU A 21 -17.34 -9.01 -10.47
N LYS A 22 -18.11 -8.11 -11.09
CA LYS A 22 -19.18 -8.45 -12.04
C LYS A 22 -18.66 -8.98 -13.37
N SER A 23 -17.53 -8.46 -13.84
CA SER A 23 -16.90 -8.89 -15.09
C SER A 23 -16.32 -10.32 -15.06
N GLN A 24 -16.31 -10.95 -13.89
CA GLN A 24 -15.94 -12.35 -13.61
C GLN A 24 -14.91 -12.98 -14.57
N THR A 25 -13.63 -12.77 -14.25
CA THR A 25 -12.72 -13.92 -14.23
C THR A 25 -13.02 -14.67 -12.93
N SER A 26 -13.63 -15.85 -13.01
CA SER A 26 -14.00 -16.68 -11.86
C SER A 26 -12.84 -16.87 -10.86
N GLY A 27 -13.12 -16.70 -9.56
CA GLY A 27 -12.20 -17.04 -8.47
C GLY A 27 -11.34 -15.92 -7.87
N LYS A 28 -11.47 -14.66 -8.31
CA LYS A 28 -10.75 -13.53 -7.70
C LYS A 28 -11.52 -12.96 -6.50
N GLN A 29 -10.90 -13.01 -5.33
CA GLN A 29 -11.37 -12.36 -4.11
C GLN A 29 -10.74 -10.96 -3.99
N VAL A 30 -11.48 -10.00 -3.43
CA VAL A 30 -10.92 -8.67 -3.13
C VAL A 30 -9.84 -8.80 -2.06
N HIS A 31 -8.68 -8.20 -2.30
CA HIS A 31 -7.58 -8.21 -1.34
C HIS A 31 -6.95 -6.83 -1.25
N THR A 32 -7.16 -6.15 -0.12
CA THR A 32 -6.64 -4.81 0.17
C THR A 32 -5.48 -4.87 1.17
N ARG A 33 -4.88 -3.71 1.45
CA ARG A 33 -3.87 -3.57 2.50
C ARG A 33 -3.82 -2.14 3.05
N PHE A 34 -3.63 -2.00 4.35
CA PHE A 34 -3.22 -0.76 4.99
C PHE A 34 -1.72 -0.84 5.30
N PRO A 35 -0.85 -0.08 4.58
CA PRO A 35 0.59 -0.22 4.70
C PRO A 35 1.30 0.98 5.35
N PRO A 36 1.15 1.23 6.67
CA PRO A 36 1.83 2.35 7.31
C PRO A 36 3.34 2.08 7.45
N GLU A 37 4.14 3.14 7.37
CA GLU A 37 5.53 3.11 7.84
C GLU A 37 5.53 3.17 9.38
N PRO A 38 6.27 2.30 10.10
CA PRO A 38 6.29 2.32 11.56
C PRO A 38 7.29 3.36 12.12
N ASN A 39 7.12 4.62 11.72
CA ASN A 39 7.99 5.75 12.11
C ASN A 39 7.25 6.91 12.79
N GLY A 40 5.97 6.73 13.14
CA GLY A 40 5.14 7.69 13.84
C GLY A 40 3.79 7.12 14.25
N HIS A 41 3.11 7.82 15.17
CA HIS A 41 1.75 7.46 15.58
C HIS A 41 0.72 7.82 14.50
N LEU A 42 -0.37 7.05 14.43
CA LEU A 42 -1.45 7.37 13.52
C LEU A 42 -2.20 8.63 13.98
N HIS A 43 -2.46 9.55 13.06
CA HIS A 43 -3.43 10.62 13.23
C HIS A 43 -4.74 10.36 12.45
N ILE A 44 -5.75 11.22 12.63
CA ILE A 44 -7.09 11.11 12.02
C ILE A 44 -7.08 10.93 10.48
N GLY A 45 -6.09 11.47 9.77
CA GLY A 45 -5.94 11.25 8.33
C GLY A 45 -5.81 9.76 7.95
N HIS A 46 -5.17 8.94 8.80
CA HIS A 46 -5.02 7.51 8.57
C HIS A 46 -6.33 6.75 8.74
N ALA A 47 -7.24 7.22 9.59
CA ALA A 47 -8.54 6.59 9.79
C ALA A 47 -9.31 6.45 8.46
N LYS A 48 -9.20 7.44 7.56
CA LYS A 48 -9.80 7.34 6.22
C LYS A 48 -9.22 6.16 5.41
N SER A 49 -7.91 5.97 5.45
CA SER A 49 -7.25 4.86 4.74
C SER A 49 -7.59 3.50 5.36
N ILE A 50 -7.64 3.43 6.70
CA ILE A 50 -8.03 2.23 7.44
C ILE A 50 -9.46 1.84 7.07
N CYS A 51 -10.43 2.74 7.28
CA CYS A 51 -11.84 2.48 7.00
C CYS A 51 -12.08 2.12 5.52
N LEU A 52 -11.32 2.72 4.60
CA LEU A 52 -11.43 2.39 3.18
C LEU A 52 -10.89 0.98 2.88
N ASN A 53 -9.68 0.65 3.31
CA ASN A 53 -9.05 -0.62 2.96
C ASN A 53 -9.71 -1.80 3.67
N PHE A 54 -9.90 -1.71 4.99
CA PHE A 54 -10.56 -2.76 5.76
C PHE A 54 -12.05 -2.82 5.45
N GLY A 55 -12.72 -1.69 5.27
CA GLY A 55 -14.13 -1.63 4.88
C GLY A 55 -14.39 -2.30 3.53
N ILE A 56 -13.59 -2.01 2.50
CA ILE A 56 -13.70 -2.71 1.21
C ILE A 56 -13.42 -4.22 1.37
N GLY A 57 -12.44 -4.60 2.19
CA GLY A 57 -12.20 -6.01 2.51
C GLY A 57 -13.45 -6.69 3.07
N GLN A 58 -14.08 -6.11 4.10
CA GLN A 58 -15.27 -6.68 4.74
C GLN A 58 -16.51 -6.65 3.84
N GLU A 59 -16.79 -5.51 3.19
CA GLU A 59 -17.99 -5.30 2.36
C GLU A 59 -18.11 -6.28 1.20
N PHE A 60 -16.98 -6.67 0.62
CA PHE A 60 -16.93 -7.57 -0.53
C PHE A 60 -16.51 -9.00 -0.17
N GLY A 61 -16.52 -9.35 1.13
CA GLY A 61 -16.12 -10.69 1.60
C GLY A 61 -14.67 -11.05 1.22
N GLY A 62 -13.82 -10.03 1.16
CA GLY A 62 -12.40 -10.10 0.84
C GLY A 62 -11.50 -10.17 2.07
N LEU A 63 -10.21 -9.93 1.84
CA LEU A 63 -9.17 -9.90 2.87
C LEU A 63 -8.52 -8.51 2.91
N CYS A 64 -8.00 -8.12 4.07
CA CYS A 64 -7.18 -6.93 4.22
C CYS A 64 -5.91 -7.27 5.02
N ASN A 65 -4.74 -6.95 4.47
CA ASN A 65 -3.48 -7.07 5.21
C ASN A 65 -3.22 -5.81 6.05
N LEU A 66 -2.74 -5.98 7.28
CA LEU A 66 -1.94 -4.95 7.94
C LEU A 66 -0.47 -5.23 7.59
N ARG A 67 0.18 -4.31 6.87
CA ARG A 67 1.57 -4.50 6.47
C ARG A 67 2.42 -3.32 6.90
N PHE A 68 3.43 -3.53 7.73
CA PHE A 68 4.39 -2.46 8.00
C PHE A 68 5.31 -2.28 6.79
N ASP A 69 5.40 -1.04 6.29
CA ASP A 69 6.38 -0.68 5.25
C ASP A 69 7.70 -0.30 5.93
N ASP A 70 8.36 -1.31 6.48
CA ASP A 70 9.52 -1.20 7.36
C ASP A 70 10.86 -1.35 6.59
N THR A 71 11.01 -0.54 5.53
CA THR A 71 12.18 -0.57 4.65
C THR A 71 13.28 0.42 5.04
N ASN A 72 13.06 1.24 6.06
CA ASN A 72 13.98 2.25 6.56
C ASN A 72 14.48 1.94 7.99
N PRO A 73 15.62 1.25 8.13
CA PRO A 73 16.10 0.77 9.43
C PRO A 73 16.47 1.88 10.43
N THR A 74 16.52 3.15 10.01
CA THR A 74 16.92 4.27 10.87
C THR A 74 15.78 4.98 11.57
N LYS A 75 14.53 4.79 11.11
CA LYS A 75 13.37 5.55 11.59
C LYS A 75 12.31 4.68 12.26
N GLU A 76 12.54 3.38 12.35
CA GLU A 76 11.53 2.41 12.74
C GLU A 76 11.65 2.07 14.21
N ASN A 77 10.50 2.02 14.89
CA ASN A 77 10.42 1.65 16.29
C ASN A 77 9.25 0.68 16.52
N MET A 78 9.50 -0.38 17.28
CA MET A 78 8.51 -1.36 17.73
C MET A 78 7.36 -0.73 18.52
N ASP A 79 7.59 0.42 19.16
CA ASP A 79 6.54 1.18 19.83
C ASP A 79 5.46 1.65 18.82
N TYR A 80 5.89 2.11 17.63
CA TYR A 80 4.95 2.52 16.57
C TYR A 80 4.21 1.32 15.99
N VAL A 81 4.89 0.19 15.79
CA VAL A 81 4.26 -1.07 15.37
C VAL A 81 3.13 -1.47 16.32
N SER A 82 3.35 -1.33 17.63
CA SER A 82 2.37 -1.69 18.66
C SER A 82 1.21 -0.70 18.71
N SER A 83 1.50 0.61 18.70
CA SER A 83 0.49 1.67 18.67
C SER A 83 -0.40 1.61 17.43
N ILE A 84 0.18 1.36 16.24
CA ILE A 84 -0.57 1.23 14.99
C ILE A 84 -1.56 0.05 15.05
N GLN A 85 -1.11 -1.09 15.57
CA GLN A 85 -1.97 -2.26 15.75
C GLN A 85 -3.12 -1.99 16.71
N GLU A 86 -2.84 -1.30 17.82
CA GLU A 86 -3.86 -0.89 18.79
C GLU A 86 -4.89 0.04 18.16
N ASP A 87 -4.46 1.06 17.43
CA ASP A 87 -5.35 2.04 16.78
C ASP A 87 -6.27 1.40 15.73
N VAL A 88 -5.74 0.46 14.92
CA VAL A 88 -6.54 -0.27 13.93
C VAL A 88 -7.62 -1.11 14.62
N ARG A 89 -7.27 -1.81 15.71
CA ARG A 89 -8.23 -2.58 16.52
C ARG A 89 -9.24 -1.70 17.23
N TRP A 90 -8.78 -0.56 17.75
CA TRP A 90 -9.64 0.43 18.42
C TRP A 90 -10.71 0.99 17.47
N LEU A 91 -10.37 1.17 16.18
CA LEU A 91 -11.33 1.53 15.13
C LEU A 91 -12.29 0.39 14.73
N GLY A 92 -12.15 -0.80 15.31
CA GLY A 92 -13.04 -1.95 15.10
C GLY A 92 -12.66 -2.84 13.92
N PHE A 93 -11.44 -2.74 13.41
CA PHE A 93 -10.93 -3.59 12.33
C PHE A 93 -9.92 -4.60 12.85
N ASP A 94 -9.85 -5.75 12.18
CA ASP A 94 -8.85 -6.80 12.45
C ASP A 94 -8.29 -7.32 11.12
N TRP A 95 -7.08 -7.84 11.17
CA TRP A 95 -6.35 -8.37 10.01
C TRP A 95 -6.18 -9.89 10.09
N ASP A 96 -6.85 -10.56 11.02
CA ASP A 96 -6.73 -12.00 11.29
C ASP A 96 -5.25 -12.41 11.46
N ASP A 97 -4.79 -13.38 10.69
CA ASP A 97 -3.41 -13.86 10.63
C ASP A 97 -2.53 -13.09 9.62
N ARG A 98 -3.03 -11.97 9.09
CA ARG A 98 -2.49 -11.27 7.91
C ARG A 98 -1.64 -10.05 8.29
N LEU A 99 -0.82 -10.21 9.31
CA LEU A 99 0.21 -9.25 9.70
C LEU A 99 1.49 -9.51 8.91
N PHE A 100 2.00 -8.50 8.22
CA PHE A 100 3.21 -8.64 7.39
C PHE A 100 4.18 -7.49 7.62
N PHE A 101 5.46 -7.75 7.36
CA PHE A 101 6.53 -6.76 7.35
C PHE A 101 7.15 -6.74 5.96
N ALA A 102 7.44 -5.56 5.42
CA ALA A 102 8.11 -5.42 4.13
C ALA A 102 9.55 -5.99 4.18
N SER A 103 10.20 -5.87 5.33
CA SER A 103 11.55 -6.38 5.60
C SER A 103 11.66 -7.91 5.47
N ASP A 104 10.61 -8.67 5.81
CA ASP A 104 10.56 -10.13 5.62
C ASP A 104 10.72 -10.54 4.14
N TYR A 105 10.44 -9.62 3.21
CA TYR A 105 10.57 -9.86 1.77
C TYR A 105 11.90 -9.38 1.18
N PHE A 106 12.86 -8.89 1.98
CA PHE A 106 14.12 -8.34 1.44
C PHE A 106 14.91 -9.31 0.57
N GLU A 107 15.00 -10.58 0.96
CA GLU A 107 15.66 -11.58 0.12
C GLU A 107 14.97 -11.71 -1.24
N GLN A 108 13.64 -11.76 -1.26
CA GLN A 108 12.88 -11.83 -2.51
C GLN A 108 13.06 -10.58 -3.37
N LEU A 109 13.04 -9.39 -2.75
CA LEU A 109 13.29 -8.12 -3.44
C LEU A 109 14.70 -8.04 -4.00
N TYR A 110 15.71 -8.53 -3.28
CA TYR A 110 17.08 -8.64 -3.75
C TYR A 110 17.18 -9.56 -4.97
N GLN A 111 16.55 -10.74 -4.94
CA GLN A 111 16.53 -11.64 -6.09
C GLN A 111 15.85 -11.02 -7.32
N PHE A 112 14.79 -10.22 -7.12
CA PHE A 112 14.21 -9.43 -8.21
C PHE A 112 15.19 -8.39 -8.76
N ALA A 113 15.93 -7.69 -7.91
CA ALA A 113 16.96 -6.74 -8.35
C ALA A 113 18.07 -7.45 -9.16
N VAL A 114 18.56 -8.61 -8.71
CA VAL A 114 19.53 -9.43 -9.45
C VAL A 114 18.98 -9.83 -10.82
N ARG A 115 17.72 -10.25 -10.90
CA ARG A 115 17.06 -10.60 -12.18
C ARG A 115 16.94 -9.39 -13.10
N LEU A 116 16.61 -8.21 -12.58
CA LEU A 116 16.55 -6.98 -13.37
C LEU A 116 17.92 -6.63 -13.95
N ILE A 117 19.00 -6.77 -13.17
CA ILE A 117 20.38 -6.57 -13.64
C ILE A 117 20.73 -7.58 -14.74
N GLN A 118 20.48 -8.87 -14.51
CA GLN A 118 20.78 -9.94 -15.48
C GLN A 118 20.01 -9.79 -16.80
N THR A 119 18.82 -9.19 -16.76
CA THR A 119 17.99 -8.96 -17.95
C THR A 119 18.20 -7.58 -18.58
N GLY A 120 19.15 -6.79 -18.10
CA GLY A 120 19.47 -5.47 -18.66
C GLY A 120 18.47 -4.36 -18.34
N HIS A 121 17.63 -4.54 -17.31
CA HIS A 121 16.60 -3.57 -16.88
C HIS A 121 17.00 -2.78 -15.62
N ALA A 122 18.19 -3.05 -15.06
CA ALA A 122 18.76 -2.29 -13.95
C ALA A 122 20.28 -2.24 -14.08
N TYR A 123 20.89 -1.18 -13.53
CA TYR A 123 22.33 -0.97 -13.50
C TYR A 123 22.75 -0.36 -12.16
N VAL A 124 24.04 -0.41 -11.85
CA VAL A 124 24.62 0.28 -10.68
C VAL A 124 25.05 1.68 -11.11
N ASP A 125 24.42 2.69 -10.54
CA ASP A 125 24.82 4.08 -10.74
C ASP A 125 25.95 4.45 -9.76
N SER A 126 27.07 4.94 -10.29
CA SER A 126 28.24 5.35 -9.51
C SER A 126 28.37 6.87 -9.38
N LEU A 127 27.41 7.62 -9.93
CA LEU A 127 27.34 9.07 -9.79
C LEU A 127 27.00 9.47 -8.35
N THR A 128 27.48 10.65 -7.95
CA THR A 128 27.06 11.29 -6.71
C THR A 128 25.60 11.74 -6.78
N ALA A 129 24.96 11.96 -5.63
CA ALA A 129 23.56 12.42 -5.60
C ALA A 129 23.33 13.74 -6.37
N GLU A 130 24.31 14.65 -6.37
CA GLU A 130 24.22 15.91 -7.13
C GLU A 130 24.34 15.65 -8.64
N GLU A 131 25.27 14.79 -9.06
CA GLU A 131 25.40 14.38 -10.46
C GLU A 131 24.13 13.67 -10.95
N ILE A 132 23.56 12.75 -10.18
CA ILE A 132 22.28 12.09 -10.49
C ILE A 132 21.18 13.14 -10.72
N ARG A 133 21.13 14.19 -9.89
CA ARG A 133 20.14 15.26 -10.04
C ARG A 133 20.32 16.02 -11.35
N VAL A 134 21.56 16.31 -11.74
CA VAL A 134 21.89 16.99 -13.00
C VAL A 134 21.60 16.10 -14.21
N PHE A 135 21.95 14.81 -14.16
CA PHE A 135 21.78 13.86 -15.25
C PHE A 135 20.32 13.45 -15.45
N ARG A 136 19.49 13.43 -14.40
CA ARG A 136 18.06 13.12 -14.49
C ARG A 136 17.28 14.10 -15.38
N GLY A 137 17.79 15.33 -15.55
CA GLY A 137 17.08 16.40 -16.27
C GLY A 137 15.98 17.06 -15.44
N THR A 138 15.06 17.74 -16.11
CA THR A 138 13.98 18.52 -15.50
C THR A 138 12.63 18.26 -16.19
N LEU A 139 11.57 18.95 -15.77
CA LEU A 139 10.26 18.88 -16.45
C LEU A 139 10.34 19.30 -17.93
N THR A 140 11.30 20.16 -18.28
CA THR A 140 11.45 20.74 -19.62
C THR A 140 12.66 20.24 -20.38
N GLU A 141 13.58 19.54 -19.72
CA GLU A 141 14.83 19.06 -20.31
C GLU A 141 14.99 17.55 -20.07
N PRO A 142 15.20 16.74 -21.11
CA PRO A 142 15.39 15.31 -20.94
C PRO A 142 16.67 14.99 -20.16
N GLY A 143 16.70 13.82 -19.54
CA GLY A 143 17.90 13.29 -18.90
C GLY A 143 19.04 13.03 -19.90
N LYS A 144 20.24 12.85 -19.36
CA LYS A 144 21.48 12.58 -20.09
C LYS A 144 22.01 11.20 -19.72
N ASP A 145 22.68 10.54 -20.66
CA ASP A 145 23.39 9.28 -20.47
C ASP A 145 24.76 9.50 -19.81
#